data_AF-A0A4R9QL48-F1
#
_entry.id   AF-A0A4R9QL48-F1
#
_cell.length_a   1.000
_cell.length_b   1.000
_cell.length_c   1.000
_cell.angle_alpha   90.00
_cell.angle_beta   90.00
_cell.angle_gamma   90.00
#
_symmetry.space_group_name_H-M   'P 1'
#
loop_
_entity.id
_entity.type
_entity.pdbx_description
1 polymer ?
#
loop_
_entity_poly.entity_id
_entity_poly.type
_entity_poly.pdbx_seq_one_letter_code
_entity_poly.pdbx_strand_id
1 'polypeptide(L)'
;MTTALHHAALFWLVASTAMPMPALAGDKPAFELALDVDQDGTMDRAVVMQDDGPADLYIYLAVGEEKPDPSRKPDFVRRALTEDRILDLEAKGKGSLAITSCFGCGASKSTEDTLTVVYRNGSFLVGGYSRNWDWNIQKSDGTVETTIGDCDINYLTGKATASTDLEDGKPVKGRFKPVLLKDWSYEKRPKICSF
;
A
#
# COMPACT_ATOMS: atom_id res chain seq x y z
N MET A 1 -7.87 -79.32 35.67
CA MET A 1 -8.77 -78.83 34.61
C MET A 1 -9.15 -77.40 34.94
N THR A 2 -8.47 -76.42 34.34
CA THR A 2 -8.96 -75.05 34.21
C THR A 2 -8.12 -74.34 33.16
N THR A 3 -8.76 -74.05 32.05
CA THR A 3 -8.30 -73.32 30.88
C THR A 3 -8.15 -71.83 31.20
N ALA A 4 -7.07 -71.19 30.72
CA ALA A 4 -6.96 -69.74 30.68
C ALA A 4 -6.85 -69.32 29.20
N LEU A 5 -7.88 -68.65 28.70
CA LEU A 5 -7.94 -68.07 27.36
C LEU A 5 -7.04 -66.84 27.28
N HIS A 6 -6.04 -66.85 26.40
CA HIS A 6 -5.33 -65.65 26.00
C HIS A 6 -6.21 -64.82 25.05
N HIS A 7 -6.69 -63.67 25.54
CA HIS A 7 -7.32 -62.65 24.70
C HIS A 7 -6.24 -61.85 23.99
N ALA A 8 -6.18 -61.97 22.66
CA ALA A 8 -5.37 -61.10 21.81
C ALA A 8 -6.05 -59.74 21.69
N ALA A 9 -5.47 -58.70 22.30
CA ALA A 9 -5.89 -57.32 22.11
C ALA A 9 -5.32 -56.80 20.78
N LEU A 10 -6.18 -56.63 19.78
CA LEU A 10 -5.84 -56.06 18.48
C LEU A 10 -5.79 -54.53 18.62
N PHE A 11 -4.59 -53.95 18.70
CA PHE A 11 -4.40 -52.50 18.67
C PHE A 11 -4.72 -51.95 17.27
N TRP A 12 -5.80 -51.19 17.17
CA TRP A 12 -6.13 -50.40 15.98
C TRP A 12 -5.13 -49.23 15.85
N LEU A 13 -4.27 -49.30 14.84
CA LEU A 13 -3.44 -48.18 14.39
C LEU A 13 -4.32 -47.22 13.58
N VAL A 14 -4.72 -46.11 14.21
CA VAL A 14 -5.33 -44.98 13.48
C VAL A 14 -4.21 -44.22 12.77
N ALA A 15 -4.06 -44.48 11.47
CA ALA A 15 -3.18 -43.68 10.62
C ALA A 15 -3.78 -42.29 10.45
N SER A 16 -3.22 -41.31 11.16
CA SER A 16 -3.55 -39.90 10.96
C SER A 16 -2.90 -39.44 9.68
N THR A 17 -3.69 -39.26 8.62
CA THR A 17 -3.26 -38.53 7.43
C THR A 17 -3.13 -37.06 7.81
N ALA A 18 -1.91 -36.63 8.15
CA ALA A 18 -1.59 -35.21 8.22
C ALA A 18 -1.75 -34.64 6.80
N MET A 19 -2.91 -34.05 6.51
CA MET A 19 -3.02 -33.20 5.34
C MET A 19 -2.03 -32.05 5.52
N PRO A 20 -1.15 -31.76 4.55
CA PRO A 20 -0.33 -30.57 4.62
C PRO A 20 -1.29 -29.39 4.68
N MET A 21 -1.32 -28.71 5.82
CA MET A 21 -2.02 -27.44 5.90
C MET A 21 -1.30 -26.47 4.96
N PRO A 22 -2.02 -25.81 4.04
CA PRO A 22 -1.41 -24.73 3.27
C PRO A 22 -0.87 -23.69 4.27
N ALA A 23 0.42 -23.41 4.19
CA ALA A 23 1.01 -22.28 4.90
C ALA A 23 0.30 -21.02 4.40
N LEU A 24 -0.46 -20.37 5.28
CA LEU A 24 -1.01 -19.04 5.01
C LEU A 24 0.18 -18.11 4.73
N ALA A 25 0.18 -17.47 3.56
CA ALA A 25 1.16 -16.45 3.21
C ALA A 25 1.02 -15.14 4.02
N GLY A 26 0.29 -15.15 5.14
CA GLY A 26 0.10 -13.99 6.00
C GLY A 26 1.18 -14.00 7.08
N ASP A 27 2.23 -13.20 6.86
CA ASP A 27 3.17 -12.68 7.89
C ASP A 27 4.34 -11.92 7.24
N LYS A 28 4.58 -12.10 5.93
CA LYS A 28 5.62 -11.37 5.21
C LYS A 28 5.07 -10.04 4.66
N PRO A 29 5.76 -8.91 4.85
CA PRO A 29 5.34 -7.66 4.25
C PRO A 29 5.37 -7.72 2.72
N ALA A 30 4.42 -7.02 2.09
CA ALA A 30 4.42 -6.82 0.65
C ALA A 30 5.63 -5.97 0.23
N PHE A 31 5.89 -4.89 1.00
CA PHE A 31 7.06 -4.03 0.83
C PHE A 31 7.60 -3.60 2.19
N GLU A 32 8.92 -3.41 2.26
CA GLU A 32 9.63 -2.92 3.44
C GLU A 32 10.78 -2.02 2.99
N LEU A 33 10.94 -0.87 3.62
CA LEU A 33 11.95 0.13 3.26
C LEU A 33 12.58 0.75 4.52
N ALA A 34 13.91 0.82 4.52
CA ALA A 34 14.68 1.63 5.47
C ALA A 34 14.77 3.08 4.95
N LEU A 35 14.46 4.06 5.79
CA LEU A 35 14.70 5.47 5.49
C LEU A 35 14.75 6.28 6.79
N ASP A 36 15.46 7.40 6.81
CA ASP A 36 15.36 8.40 7.88
C ASP A 36 14.21 9.37 7.53
N VAL A 37 12.98 9.03 7.93
CA VAL A 37 11.75 9.75 7.54
C VAL A 37 11.55 11.02 8.37
N ASP A 38 12.00 11.01 9.63
CA ASP A 38 11.88 12.15 10.54
C ASP A 38 13.13 13.06 10.58
N GLN A 39 14.20 12.68 9.90
CA GLN A 39 15.46 13.41 9.79
C GLN A 39 16.19 13.55 11.12
N ASP A 40 16.04 12.57 12.02
CA ASP A 40 16.76 12.55 13.29
C ASP A 40 18.18 11.93 13.19
N GLY A 41 18.51 11.38 12.02
CA GLY A 41 19.80 10.73 11.73
C GLY A 41 19.84 9.24 12.07
N THR A 42 18.76 8.69 12.63
CA THR A 42 18.54 7.26 12.86
C THR A 42 17.67 6.69 11.74
N MET A 43 17.96 5.46 11.32
CA MET A 43 17.13 4.82 10.31
C MET A 43 15.79 4.38 10.90
N ASP A 44 14.72 4.68 10.19
CA ASP A 44 13.36 4.24 10.43
C ASP A 44 12.98 3.10 9.47
N ARG A 45 11.82 2.50 9.73
CA ARG A 45 11.27 1.43 8.90
C ARG A 45 9.85 1.75 8.48
N ALA A 46 9.61 1.78 7.16
CA ALA A 46 8.28 1.74 6.58
C ALA A 46 7.97 0.31 6.14
N VAL A 47 6.82 -0.21 6.58
CA VAL A 47 6.35 -1.56 6.26
C VAL A 47 4.95 -1.47 5.69
N VAL A 48 4.74 -2.13 4.56
CA VAL A 48 3.42 -2.25 3.93
C VAL A 48 2.97 -3.70 4.01
N MET A 49 1.81 -3.90 4.63
CA MET A 49 1.11 -5.19 4.66
C MET A 49 -0.05 -5.12 3.70
N GLN A 50 -0.22 -6.16 2.88
CA GLN A 50 -1.31 -6.25 1.92
C GLN A 50 -1.60 -7.71 1.61
N ASP A 51 -2.87 -8.08 1.80
CA ASP A 51 -3.45 -9.32 1.31
C ASP A 51 -4.24 -9.01 0.01
N ASP A 52 -5.44 -9.55 -0.14
CA ASP A 52 -6.36 -9.21 -1.23
C ASP A 52 -7.14 -7.92 -0.90
N GLY A 53 -6.56 -6.74 -1.14
CA GLY A 53 -7.26 -5.46 -1.00
C GLY A 53 -6.37 -4.25 -0.70
N PRO A 54 -6.94 -3.16 -0.13
CA PRO A 54 -6.21 -1.96 0.26
C PRO A 54 -5.01 -2.25 1.17
N ALA A 55 -3.90 -1.54 0.94
CA ALA A 55 -2.69 -1.71 1.73
C ALA A 55 -2.77 -1.00 3.09
N ASP A 56 -2.09 -1.58 4.08
CA ASP A 56 -1.86 -0.96 5.38
C ASP A 56 -0.40 -0.54 5.50
N LEU A 57 -0.16 0.71 5.91
CA LEU A 57 1.16 1.26 6.18
C LEU A 57 1.44 1.29 7.68
N TYR A 58 2.63 0.81 8.04
CA TYR A 58 3.18 0.83 9.38
C TYR A 58 4.52 1.56 9.34
N ILE A 59 4.76 2.43 10.30
CA ILE A 59 6.04 3.14 10.45
C ILE A 59 6.58 2.90 11.84
N TYR A 60 7.85 2.53 11.90
CA TYR A 60 8.62 2.32 13.12
C TYR A 60 9.77 3.32 13.10
N LEU A 61 9.81 4.23 14.07
CA LEU A 61 10.84 5.26 14.17
C LEU A 61 12.05 4.75 14.97
N ALA A 62 13.25 5.24 14.69
CA ALA A 62 14.47 4.91 15.41
C ALA A 62 14.65 3.39 15.63
N VAL A 63 14.58 2.62 14.53
CA VAL A 63 14.86 1.17 14.56
C VAL A 63 16.35 0.91 14.32
N GLY A 64 17.03 1.81 13.60
CA GLY A 64 18.38 1.59 13.09
C GLY A 64 18.39 0.69 11.86
N GLU A 65 19.57 0.18 11.51
CA GLU A 65 19.76 -0.65 10.31
C GLU A 65 19.08 -2.03 10.42
N GLU A 66 18.85 -2.50 11.65
CA GLU A 66 18.29 -3.83 11.92
C GLU A 66 16.78 -3.88 11.67
N LYS A 67 16.26 -5.11 11.46
CA LYS A 67 14.82 -5.31 11.38
C LYS A 67 14.20 -5.10 12.76
N PRO A 68 13.01 -4.47 12.85
CA PRO A 68 12.33 -4.34 14.13
C PRO A 68 12.00 -5.71 14.70
N ASP A 69 12.15 -5.86 16.02
CA ASP A 69 11.66 -7.03 16.75
C ASP A 69 10.17 -7.25 16.39
N PRO A 70 9.74 -8.48 16.04
CA PRO A 70 8.33 -8.76 15.72
C PRO A 70 7.32 -8.35 16.80
N SER A 71 7.75 -8.25 18.07
CA SER A 71 6.93 -7.79 19.19
C SER A 71 6.83 -6.26 19.31
N ARG A 72 7.71 -5.51 18.62
CA ARG A 72 7.71 -4.06 18.62
C ARG A 72 6.43 -3.54 17.99
N LYS A 73 5.78 -2.59 18.68
CA LYS A 73 4.62 -1.90 18.13
C LYS A 73 5.06 -0.79 17.17
N PRO A 74 4.34 -0.58 16.07
CA PRO A 74 4.56 0.55 15.18
C PRO A 74 4.28 1.87 15.90
N ASP A 75 5.08 2.89 15.60
CA ASP A 75 4.89 4.26 16.06
C ASP A 75 3.73 4.94 15.33
N PHE A 76 3.46 4.50 14.10
CA PHE A 76 2.31 4.96 13.31
C PHE A 76 1.71 3.84 12.46
N VAL A 77 0.38 3.84 12.33
CA VAL A 77 -0.36 2.92 11.46
C VAL A 77 -1.40 3.69 10.67
N ARG A 78 -1.42 3.48 9.35
CA ARG A 78 -2.50 3.93 8.47
C ARG A 78 -3.08 2.73 7.73
N ARG A 79 -4.33 2.42 8.07
CA ARG A 79 -5.09 1.33 7.44
C ARG A 79 -5.75 1.77 6.14
N ALA A 80 -5.94 0.84 5.20
CA ALA A 80 -6.60 1.09 3.92
C ALA A 80 -6.11 2.38 3.25
N LEU A 81 -4.79 2.42 3.02
CA LEU A 81 -4.08 3.56 2.46
C LEU A 81 -4.44 3.79 0.98
N THR A 82 -4.64 2.70 0.25
CA THR A 82 -4.77 2.66 -1.21
C THR A 82 -6.14 2.18 -1.67
N GLU A 83 -6.46 2.43 -2.93
CA GLU A 83 -7.66 1.87 -3.59
C GLU A 83 -7.49 0.37 -3.87
N ASP A 84 -6.27 -0.07 -4.22
CA ASP A 84 -5.93 -1.44 -4.62
C ASP A 84 -4.45 -1.76 -4.26
N ARG A 85 -3.77 -2.61 -5.02
CA ARG A 85 -2.42 -3.10 -4.75
C ARG A 85 -1.33 -2.03 -4.75
N ILE A 86 -0.33 -2.21 -3.90
CA ILE A 86 0.93 -1.44 -3.91
C ILE A 86 1.86 -2.03 -4.97
N LEU A 87 2.56 -1.15 -5.68
CA LEU A 87 3.59 -1.50 -6.66
C LEU A 87 5.00 -1.24 -6.15
N ASP A 88 5.21 -0.20 -5.34
CA ASP A 88 6.56 0.18 -4.91
C ASP A 88 6.58 1.05 -3.63
N LEU A 89 7.73 1.03 -2.95
CA LEU A 89 8.11 1.93 -1.87
C LEU A 89 9.50 2.53 -2.16
N GLU A 90 9.59 3.86 -2.17
CA GLU A 90 10.84 4.54 -2.47
C GLU A 90 11.18 5.63 -1.44
N ALA A 91 12.44 5.64 -0.99
CA ALA A 91 12.99 6.74 -0.21
C ALA A 91 13.39 7.88 -1.17
N LYS A 92 12.70 9.01 -1.06
CA LYS A 92 13.01 10.23 -1.78
C LYS A 92 13.84 11.16 -0.91
N GLY A 93 14.47 12.15 -1.54
CA GLY A 93 15.29 13.13 -0.85
C GLY A 93 14.54 13.86 0.29
N LYS A 94 15.28 14.22 1.34
CA LYS A 94 14.74 14.90 2.54
C LYS A 94 13.69 14.04 3.28
N GLY A 95 13.99 12.78 3.55
CA GLY A 95 13.15 11.91 4.40
C GLY A 95 11.72 11.74 3.89
N SER A 96 11.52 11.80 2.58
CA SER A 96 10.18 11.65 2.00
C SER A 96 9.99 10.21 1.55
N LEU A 97 8.86 9.61 1.89
CA LEU A 97 8.48 8.26 1.47
C LEU A 97 7.49 8.35 0.31
N ALA A 98 7.84 7.82 -0.86
CA ALA A 98 6.91 7.65 -1.96
C ALA A 98 6.31 6.24 -1.93
N ILE A 99 4.99 6.16 -2.06
CA ILE A 99 4.22 4.93 -2.04
C ILE A 99 3.43 4.87 -3.34
N THR A 100 3.78 3.94 -4.23
CA THR A 100 3.12 3.79 -5.52
C THR A 100 2.12 2.64 -5.47
N SER A 101 0.91 2.87 -5.94
CA SER A 101 -0.17 1.87 -5.99
C SER A 101 -0.88 1.90 -7.32
N CYS A 102 -1.55 0.81 -7.66
CA CYS A 102 -2.22 0.70 -8.94
C CYS A 102 -3.57 0.01 -8.82
N PHE A 103 -4.60 0.70 -9.29
CA PHE A 103 -5.92 0.13 -9.49
C PHE A 103 -6.02 -0.44 -10.89
N GLY A 104 -6.50 -1.68 -11.01
CA GLY A 104 -6.78 -2.27 -12.33
C GLY A 104 -5.54 -2.41 -13.21
N CYS A 105 -4.37 -2.63 -12.62
CA CYS A 105 -3.12 -2.84 -13.35
C CYS A 105 -3.26 -3.97 -14.38
N GLY A 106 -3.07 -3.66 -15.66
CA GLY A 106 -3.25 -4.59 -16.79
C GLY A 106 -4.70 -4.77 -17.24
N ALA A 107 -5.66 -4.03 -16.68
CA ALA A 107 -7.05 -4.01 -17.12
C ALA A 107 -7.32 -2.81 -18.06
N SER A 108 -8.50 -2.81 -18.68
CA SER A 108 -8.93 -1.71 -19.56
C SER A 108 -9.18 -0.40 -18.81
N LYS A 109 -9.31 -0.44 -17.48
CA LYS A 109 -9.46 0.73 -16.61
C LYS A 109 -8.39 0.67 -15.55
N SER A 110 -7.31 1.41 -15.76
CA SER A 110 -6.16 1.41 -14.86
C SER A 110 -5.83 2.81 -14.34
N THR A 111 -5.32 2.88 -13.13
CA THR A 111 -4.67 4.08 -12.59
C THR A 111 -3.40 3.70 -11.86
N GLU A 112 -2.42 4.59 -11.88
CA GLU A 112 -1.28 4.53 -10.97
C GLU A 112 -1.25 5.79 -10.12
N ASP A 113 -1.09 5.60 -8.83
CA ASP A 113 -1.19 6.62 -7.80
C ASP A 113 0.12 6.65 -7.01
N THR A 114 0.72 7.83 -6.82
CA THR A 114 1.84 8.00 -5.89
C THR A 114 1.44 8.89 -4.72
N LEU A 115 1.47 8.34 -3.50
CA LEU A 115 1.33 9.09 -2.26
C LEU A 115 2.71 9.42 -1.70
N THR A 116 3.03 10.70 -1.58
CA THR A 116 4.28 11.14 -0.92
C THR A 116 4.01 11.51 0.53
N VAL A 117 4.58 10.74 1.45
CA VAL A 117 4.54 10.96 2.90
C VAL A 117 5.79 11.71 3.35
N VAL A 118 5.61 12.69 4.24
CA VAL A 118 6.71 13.41 4.91
C VAL A 118 6.43 13.51 6.40
N TYR A 119 7.48 13.64 7.21
CA TYR A 119 7.36 13.94 8.63
C TYR A 119 7.72 15.41 8.90
N ARG A 120 6.82 16.17 9.53
CA ARG A 120 7.07 17.56 9.91
C ARG A 120 6.37 17.89 11.22
N ASN A 121 7.07 18.60 12.10
CA ASN A 121 6.53 19.08 13.37
C ASN A 121 5.91 17.95 14.22
N GLY A 122 6.56 16.78 14.24
CA GLY A 122 6.09 15.63 15.04
C GLY A 122 4.89 14.90 14.43
N SER A 123 4.65 15.00 13.12
CA SER A 123 3.49 14.39 12.48
C SER A 123 3.77 13.94 11.05
N PHE A 124 3.24 12.76 10.70
CA PHE A 124 3.19 12.29 9.31
C PHE A 124 2.11 13.04 8.51
N LEU A 125 2.52 13.55 7.36
CA LEU A 125 1.69 14.31 6.43
C LEU A 125 1.75 13.70 5.04
N VAL A 126 0.66 13.81 4.30
CA VAL A 126 0.68 13.69 2.84
C VAL A 126 1.24 15.00 2.29
N GLY A 127 2.49 14.94 1.81
CA GLY A 127 3.21 16.05 1.19
C GLY A 127 2.95 16.17 -0.31
N GLY A 128 2.57 15.07 -0.96
CA GLY A 128 2.19 15.08 -2.37
C GLY A 128 1.28 13.91 -2.73
N TYR A 129 0.54 14.07 -3.81
CA TYR A 129 -0.27 13.02 -4.41
C TYR A 129 -0.31 13.24 -5.92
N SER A 130 0.04 12.20 -6.67
CA SER A 130 -0.14 12.17 -8.12
C SER A 130 -0.97 10.96 -8.51
N ARG A 131 -1.65 11.09 -9.65
CA ARG A 131 -2.39 10.00 -10.26
C ARG A 131 -2.32 10.12 -11.77
N ASN A 132 -2.03 9.03 -12.46
CA ASN A 132 -2.27 8.89 -13.89
C ASN A 132 -3.37 7.85 -14.15
N TRP A 133 -4.04 7.95 -15.29
CA TRP A 133 -5.04 6.98 -15.70
C TRP A 133 -4.97 6.71 -17.20
N ASP A 134 -5.26 5.47 -17.58
CA ASP A 134 -5.47 5.05 -18.97
C ASP A 134 -6.68 4.11 -18.99
N TRP A 135 -7.79 4.63 -19.52
CA TRP A 135 -9.08 3.96 -19.52
C TRP A 135 -9.61 3.79 -20.93
N ASN A 136 -9.89 2.54 -21.29
CA ASN A 136 -10.52 2.12 -22.52
C ASN A 136 -11.96 1.70 -22.25
N ILE A 137 -12.90 2.46 -22.81
CA ILE A 137 -14.34 2.24 -22.68
C ILE A 137 -14.87 1.68 -23.99
N GLN A 138 -15.27 0.41 -23.99
CA GLN A 138 -15.92 -0.21 -25.13
C GLN A 138 -17.35 0.31 -25.29
N LYS A 139 -17.67 0.80 -26.48
CA LYS A 139 -19.00 1.31 -26.84
C LYS A 139 -19.84 0.21 -27.50
N SER A 140 -21.15 0.38 -27.47
CA SER A 140 -22.11 -0.58 -28.05
C SER A 140 -22.02 -0.70 -29.58
N ASP A 141 -21.44 0.30 -30.25
CA ASP A 141 -21.20 0.29 -31.70
C ASP A 141 -19.89 -0.42 -32.10
N GLY A 142 -19.18 -1.00 -31.12
CA GLY A 142 -17.92 -1.71 -31.32
C GLY A 142 -16.68 -0.80 -31.31
N THR A 143 -16.83 0.51 -31.13
CA THR A 143 -15.69 1.43 -30.96
C THR A 143 -15.13 1.39 -29.53
N VAL A 144 -13.90 1.89 -29.38
CA VAL A 144 -13.26 2.09 -28.08
C VAL A 144 -12.98 3.57 -27.92
N GLU A 145 -13.48 4.16 -26.83
CA GLU A 145 -13.11 5.50 -26.40
C GLU A 145 -12.00 5.36 -25.34
N THR A 146 -10.86 6.01 -25.59
CA THR A 146 -9.75 6.04 -24.65
C THR A 146 -9.71 7.40 -23.97
N THR A 147 -9.63 7.41 -22.65
CA THR A 147 -9.37 8.61 -21.85
C THR A 147 -8.08 8.39 -21.07
N ILE A 148 -7.13 9.29 -21.27
CA ILE A 148 -5.83 9.29 -20.58
C ILE A 148 -5.62 10.65 -19.91
N GLY A 149 -4.78 10.69 -18.89
CA GLY A 149 -4.30 11.94 -18.31
C GLY A 149 -3.61 11.72 -16.98
N ASP A 150 -3.22 12.84 -16.36
CA ASP A 150 -2.57 12.86 -15.06
C ASP A 150 -3.00 14.05 -14.20
N CYS A 151 -2.77 13.91 -12.91
CA CYS A 151 -2.72 15.00 -11.97
C CYS A 151 -1.47 14.88 -11.09
N ASP A 152 -0.92 16.01 -10.66
CA ASP A 152 0.12 16.08 -9.64
C ASP A 152 -0.21 17.20 -8.67
N ILE A 153 -0.09 16.91 -7.37
CA ILE A 153 -0.36 17.86 -6.30
C ILE A 153 0.82 17.84 -5.34
N ASN A 154 1.46 18.99 -5.21
CA ASN A 154 2.45 19.24 -4.18
C ASN A 154 1.80 20.04 -3.05
N TYR A 155 1.30 19.34 -2.04
CA TYR A 155 0.66 19.95 -0.88
C TYR A 155 1.60 20.84 -0.05
N LEU A 156 2.91 20.59 -0.10
CA LEU A 156 3.92 21.38 0.62
C LEU A 156 4.10 22.77 0.01
N THR A 157 3.92 22.91 -1.31
CA THR A 157 3.99 24.20 -2.03
C THR A 157 2.63 24.80 -2.34
N GLY A 158 1.56 24.00 -2.22
CA GLY A 158 0.20 24.39 -2.58
C GLY A 158 -0.04 24.45 -4.10
N LYS A 159 0.86 23.88 -4.91
CA LYS A 159 0.76 23.85 -6.37
C LYS A 159 0.20 22.52 -6.84
N ALA A 160 -0.50 22.54 -7.97
CA ALA A 160 -0.97 21.35 -8.65
C ALA A 160 -0.97 21.55 -10.16
N THR A 161 -0.83 20.46 -10.91
CA THR A 161 -1.04 20.37 -12.35
C THR A 161 -2.03 19.27 -12.67
N ALA A 162 -2.70 19.39 -13.80
CA ALA A 162 -3.50 18.31 -14.38
C ALA A 162 -3.41 18.37 -15.91
N SER A 163 -3.37 17.21 -16.52
CA SER A 163 -3.49 17.02 -17.96
C SER A 163 -4.76 16.23 -18.27
N THR A 164 -5.20 16.34 -19.51
CA THR A 164 -6.21 15.47 -20.10
C THR A 164 -5.70 15.10 -21.48
N ASP A 165 -5.95 13.87 -21.88
CA ASP A 165 -5.40 13.28 -23.09
C ASP A 165 -3.85 13.30 -23.07
N LEU A 166 -3.23 13.45 -24.24
CA LEU A 166 -1.77 13.52 -24.40
C LEU A 166 -1.24 14.96 -24.30
N GLU A 167 -2.00 15.89 -23.72
CA GLU A 167 -1.57 17.27 -23.53
C GLU A 167 -0.63 17.44 -22.34
N ASP A 168 0.17 18.50 -22.36
CA ASP A 168 1.00 18.88 -21.21
C ASP A 168 0.15 19.29 -19.99
N GLY A 169 0.61 18.90 -18.80
CA GLY A 169 0.00 19.28 -17.53
C GLY A 169 -0.07 20.79 -17.32
N LYS A 170 -1.28 21.30 -17.06
CA LYS A 170 -1.53 22.74 -16.84
C LYS A 170 -1.71 23.04 -15.35
N PRO A 171 -1.21 24.19 -14.85
CA PRO A 171 -1.42 24.58 -13.45
C PRO A 171 -2.90 24.68 -13.09
N VAL A 172 -3.28 24.10 -11.96
CA VAL A 172 -4.65 24.14 -11.45
C VAL A 172 -4.76 25.15 -10.31
N LYS A 173 -5.74 26.06 -10.40
CA LYS A 173 -6.04 27.00 -9.31
C LYS A 173 -6.75 26.26 -8.18
N GLY A 174 -6.25 26.38 -6.96
CA GLY A 174 -6.86 25.77 -5.79
C GLY A 174 -6.08 26.04 -4.52
N ARG A 175 -6.63 25.57 -3.39
CA ARG A 175 -5.96 25.61 -2.09
C ARG A 175 -5.58 24.18 -1.69
N PHE A 176 -4.38 23.78 -2.07
CA PHE A 176 -3.82 22.49 -1.69
C PHE A 176 -2.99 22.67 -0.42
N LYS A 177 -3.30 21.90 0.62
CA LYS A 177 -2.60 21.94 1.91
C LYS A 177 -2.21 20.53 2.33
N PRO A 178 -1.13 20.38 3.12
CA PRO A 178 -0.77 19.07 3.66
C PRO A 178 -1.93 18.46 4.45
N VAL A 179 -2.15 17.17 4.24
CA VAL A 179 -3.18 16.38 4.94
C VAL A 179 -2.46 15.57 6.00
N LEU A 180 -2.99 15.48 7.23
CA LEU A 180 -2.45 14.54 8.22
C LEU A 180 -2.59 13.13 7.65
N LEU A 181 -1.52 12.33 7.66
CA LEU A 181 -1.56 11.00 7.06
C LEU A 181 -2.63 10.12 7.71
N LYS A 182 -2.87 10.27 9.03
CA LYS A 182 -3.96 9.58 9.73
C LYS A 182 -5.35 9.88 9.17
N ASP A 183 -5.54 11.04 8.54
CA ASP A 183 -6.83 11.50 8.02
C ASP A 183 -6.99 11.23 6.51
N TRP A 184 -5.94 10.77 5.85
CA TRP A 184 -5.94 10.41 4.43
C TRP A 184 -6.89 9.25 4.14
N SER A 185 -7.52 9.27 2.97
CA SER A 185 -8.25 8.15 2.37
C SER A 185 -8.23 8.33 0.85
N TYR A 186 -8.09 7.25 0.10
CA TYR A 186 -8.13 7.27 -1.37
C TYR A 186 -9.47 7.85 -1.90
N GLU A 187 -10.56 7.70 -1.16
CA GLU A 187 -11.88 8.26 -1.49
C GLU A 187 -11.94 9.79 -1.32
N LYS A 188 -11.04 10.36 -0.51
CA LYS A 188 -10.94 11.80 -0.24
C LYS A 188 -9.89 12.48 -1.11
N ARG A 189 -9.34 11.78 -2.12
CA ARG A 189 -8.42 12.37 -3.09
C ARG A 189 -9.03 13.63 -3.71
N PRO A 190 -8.21 14.62 -4.08
CA PRO A 190 -8.75 15.85 -4.67
C PRO A 190 -9.51 15.58 -5.97
N LYS A 191 -10.56 16.37 -6.21
CA LYS A 191 -11.41 16.24 -7.40
C LYS A 191 -10.64 16.35 -8.72
N ILE A 192 -9.54 17.10 -8.72
CA ILE A 192 -8.66 17.25 -9.88
C ILE A 192 -7.88 15.98 -10.21
N CYS A 193 -7.99 14.94 -9.37
CA CYS A 193 -7.46 13.59 -9.55
C CYS A 193 -8.59 12.54 -9.52
N SER A 194 -9.83 13.00 -9.68
CA SER A 194 -11.04 12.18 -9.66
C SER A 194 -11.63 12.18 -11.06
N PHE A 195 -10.87 11.63 -12.00
CA PHE A 195 -11.36 11.22 -13.30
C PHE A 195 -12.02 9.86 -13.15
#